data_AF-E0I9X7-F1
#
_entry.id   AF-E0I9X7-F1
#
_cell.length_a   1.000
_cell.length_b   1.000
_cell.length_c   1.000
_cell.angle_alpha   90.00
_cell.angle_beta   90.00
_cell.angle_gamma   90.00
#
_symmetry.space_group_name_H-M   'P 1'
#
loop_
_entity.id
_entity.type
_entity.pdbx_description
1 polymer ?
#
loop_
_entity_poly.entity_id
_entity_poly.type
_entity_poly.pdbx_seq_one_letter_code
_entity_poly.pdbx_strand_id
1 'polypeptide(L)'
;MERDWAAFTSTPSRLTAEPMIREDRDRFLQLVAQQGYVDQYTGIRVSATGRRFYIRNTTVWNLIDAEGIYRGQAAAFAAYDDVVEKGS
;
A
#
# COMPACT_ATOMS: atom_id res chain seq x y z
N MET A 1 1.84 14.59 14.72
CA MET A 1 1.39 14.36 13.33
C MET A 1 0.97 15.69 12.79
N GLU A 2 1.63 16.20 11.75
CA GLU A 2 1.22 17.45 11.10
C GLU A 2 1.53 17.30 9.62
N ARG A 3 0.54 16.85 8.84
CA ARG A 3 0.58 16.93 7.38
C ARG A 3 -0.80 17.35 6.89
N ASP A 4 -0.77 18.42 6.12
CA ASP A 4 -1.90 19.06 5.47
C ASP A 4 -2.71 18.04 4.64
N TRP A 5 -4.04 18.05 4.80
CA TRP A 5 -4.98 17.08 4.23
C TRP A 5 -4.81 16.92 2.70
N ALA A 6 -4.45 18.01 2.02
CA ALA A 6 -4.19 18.02 0.57
C ALA A 6 -3.00 17.14 0.14
N ALA A 7 -1.96 17.02 0.99
CA ALA A 7 -0.80 16.19 0.69
C ALA A 7 -1.06 14.69 0.96
N PHE A 8 -2.00 14.38 1.86
CA PHE A 8 -2.43 13.01 2.15
C PHE A 8 -3.21 12.41 0.99
N THR A 9 -4.09 13.19 0.35
CA THR A 9 -4.92 12.75 -0.78
C THR A 9 -4.19 12.75 -2.12
N SER A 10 -3.08 13.48 -2.24
CA SER A 10 -2.30 13.59 -3.49
C SER A 10 -1.17 12.58 -3.61
N THR A 11 -0.79 11.87 -2.54
CA THR A 11 0.34 10.92 -2.60
C THR A 11 -0.06 9.68 -3.41
N PRO A 12 0.44 9.47 -4.64
CA PRO A 12 0.14 8.25 -5.39
C PRO A 12 0.74 7.08 -4.63
N SER A 13 -0.04 6.02 -4.36
CA SER A 13 0.47 4.77 -3.77
C SER A 13 1.65 4.18 -4.55
N ARG A 14 1.79 4.57 -5.83
CA ARG A 14 2.91 4.26 -6.73
C ARG A 14 4.28 4.77 -6.26
N LEU A 15 4.34 5.80 -5.42
CA LEU A 15 5.59 6.44 -4.99
C LEU A 15 6.06 6.04 -3.58
N THR A 16 5.28 5.24 -2.85
CA THR A 16 5.56 4.94 -1.42
C THR A 16 5.66 3.45 -1.09
N ALA A 17 5.58 2.58 -2.08
CA ALA A 17 5.92 1.17 -1.97
C ALA A 17 7.40 0.97 -2.32
N GLU A 18 8.12 0.09 -1.62
CA GLU A 18 9.31 -0.48 -2.25
C GLU A 18 8.95 -1.08 -3.61
N PRO A 19 9.90 -1.14 -4.56
CA PRO A 19 9.66 -1.87 -5.78
C PRO A 19 9.53 -3.36 -5.43
N MET A 20 8.28 -3.83 -5.24
CA MET A 20 7.93 -5.11 -5.86
C MET A 20 8.37 -4.97 -7.32
N ILE A 21 9.04 -5.99 -7.86
CA ILE A 21 9.34 -6.03 -9.29
C ILE A 21 8.03 -5.66 -9.99
N ARG A 22 8.08 -4.70 -10.93
CA ARG A 22 6.88 -4.03 -11.45
C ARG A 22 5.81 -5.05 -11.90
N GLU A 23 6.26 -6.18 -12.43
CA GLU A 23 5.47 -7.34 -12.84
C GLU A 23 4.78 -8.05 -11.66
N ASP A 24 5.47 -8.24 -10.53
CA ASP A 24 4.91 -8.84 -9.32
C ASP A 24 3.84 -7.95 -8.68
N ARG A 25 4.04 -6.62 -8.74
CA ARG A 25 3.02 -5.67 -8.30
C ARG A 25 1.77 -5.77 -9.17
N ASP A 26 1.93 -5.74 -10.48
CA ASP A 26 0.79 -5.75 -11.39
C ASP A 26 0.03 -7.08 -11.31
N ARG A 27 0.74 -8.21 -11.18
CA ARG A 27 0.14 -9.51 -10.90
C ARG A 27 -0.60 -9.51 -9.56
N PHE A 28 0.01 -8.97 -8.50
CA PHE A 28 -0.64 -8.87 -7.18
C PHE A 28 -1.96 -8.08 -7.25
N LEU A 29 -1.95 -6.90 -7.89
CA LEU A 29 -3.16 -6.08 -8.00
C LEU A 29 -4.21 -6.71 -8.92
N GLN A 30 -3.79 -7.43 -9.97
CA GLN A 30 -4.69 -8.22 -10.81
C GLN A 30 -5.35 -9.37 -10.03
N LEU A 31 -4.61 -10.04 -9.13
CA LEU A 31 -5.17 -11.07 -8.26
C LEU A 31 -6.21 -10.47 -7.31
N VAL A 32 -5.91 -9.34 -6.66
CA VAL A 32 -6.87 -8.63 -5.81
C VAL A 32 -8.10 -8.20 -6.62
N ALA A 33 -7.91 -7.72 -7.84
CA ALA A 33 -9.01 -7.30 -8.71
C ALA A 33 -9.97 -8.45 -9.02
N GLN A 34 -9.44 -9.67 -9.22
CA GLN A 34 -10.22 -10.87 -9.51
C GLN A 34 -10.84 -11.50 -8.25
N GLN A 35 -10.11 -11.54 -7.14
CA GLN A 35 -10.53 -12.22 -5.91
C GLN A 35 -11.35 -11.33 -4.97
N GLY A 36 -11.35 -10.01 -5.18
CA GLY A 36 -12.06 -9.03 -4.36
C GLY A 36 -11.24 -8.50 -3.19
N TYR A 37 -10.40 -9.34 -2.58
CA TYR A 37 -9.45 -8.93 -1.53
C TYR A 37 -8.28 -9.91 -1.38
N VAL A 38 -7.21 -9.43 -0.76
CA VAL A 38 -6.10 -10.22 -0.21
C VAL A 38 -5.79 -9.69 1.18
N ASP A 39 -5.52 -10.57 2.13
CA ASP A 39 -5.09 -10.24 3.47
C ASP A 39 -3.64 -10.72 3.73
N GLN A 40 -3.14 -10.42 4.93
CA GLN A 40 -1.82 -10.86 5.40
C GLN A 40 -0.64 -10.43 4.52
N TYR A 41 -0.81 -9.42 3.66
CA TYR A 41 0.29 -8.87 2.90
C TYR A 41 1.24 -8.10 3.82
N THR A 42 2.53 -8.34 3.65
CA THR A 42 3.61 -7.69 4.42
C THR A 42 4.69 -7.21 3.46
N GLY A 43 5.33 -6.07 3.76
CA GLY A 43 6.39 -5.57 2.89
C GLY A 43 6.95 -4.24 3.36
N ILE A 44 8.01 -3.76 2.72
CA ILE A 44 8.58 -2.45 3.04
C ILE A 44 7.88 -1.36 2.21
N ARG A 45 7.65 -0.23 2.85
CA ARG A 45 7.15 1.01 2.28
C ARG A 45 8.17 2.12 2.51
N VAL A 46 8.17 3.08 1.61
CA VAL A 46 9.01 4.27 1.64
C VAL A 46 8.08 5.47 1.80
N SER A 47 8.26 6.27 2.84
CA SER A 47 7.46 7.49 3.01
C SER A 47 7.80 8.50 1.91
N ALA A 48 6.97 9.53 1.76
CA ALA A 48 7.29 10.67 0.89
C ALA A 48 8.62 11.37 1.25
N THR A 49 9.11 11.20 2.47
CA THR A 49 10.40 11.74 2.95
C THR A 49 11.56 10.76 2.81
N GLY A 50 11.35 9.61 2.16
CA GLY A 50 12.38 8.58 1.96
C GLY A 50 12.55 7.61 3.14
N ARG A 51 11.78 7.74 4.22
CA ARG A 51 11.87 6.84 5.38
C ARG A 51 11.31 5.47 5.04
N ARG A 52 12.10 4.43 5.28
CA ARG A 52 11.71 3.03 5.07
C ARG A 52 11.03 2.47 6.32
N PHE A 53 9.90 1.81 6.15
CA PHE A 53 9.15 1.15 7.23
C PHE A 53 8.53 -0.15 6.73
N TYR A 54 8.48 -1.17 7.57
CA TYR A 54 7.90 -2.46 7.25
C TYR A 54 6.44 -2.50 7.69
N ILE A 55 5.50 -2.74 6.77
CA ILE A 55 4.08 -2.90 7.09
C ILE A 55 3.73 -4.36 7.33
N ARG A 56 2.87 -4.60 8.33
CA ARG A 56 2.39 -5.93 8.73
C ARG A 56 0.87 -6.02 8.70
N ASN A 57 0.38 -7.21 8.39
CA ASN A 57 -1.05 -7.53 8.33
C ASN A 57 -1.82 -6.54 7.46
N THR A 58 -1.40 -6.44 6.19
CA THR A 58 -2.05 -5.54 5.23
C THR A 58 -3.16 -6.28 4.52
N THR A 59 -4.32 -5.64 4.48
CA THR A 59 -5.43 -6.04 3.63
C THR A 59 -5.48 -5.10 2.44
N VAL A 60 -5.66 -5.66 1.24
CA VAL A 60 -5.90 -4.92 0.00
C VAL A 60 -7.22 -5.42 -0.58
N TRP A 61 -8.12 -4.51 -0.93
CA TRP A 61 -9.46 -4.88 -1.41
C TRP A 61 -9.95 -3.96 -2.51
N ASN A 62 -10.93 -4.45 -3.28
CA ASN A 62 -11.63 -3.66 -4.28
C ASN A 62 -12.59 -2.66 -3.62
N LEU A 63 -12.50 -1.41 -4.02
CA LEU A 63 -13.46 -0.36 -3.67
C LEU A 63 -14.64 -0.45 -4.64
N ILE A 64 -15.79 -0.79 -4.11
CA ILE A 64 -17.07 -0.82 -4.82
C ILE A 64 -17.95 0.29 -4.25
N ASP A 65 -18.57 1.11 -5.12
CA ASP A 65 -19.52 2.14 -4.69
C ASP A 65 -20.91 1.56 -4.40
N ALA A 66 -21.85 2.42 -4.01
CA ALA A 66 -23.21 2.03 -3.65
C ALA A 66 -23.98 1.42 -4.83
N GLU A 67 -23.59 1.80 -6.05
CA GLU A 67 -24.15 1.32 -7.32
C GLU A 67 -23.52 -0.01 -7.77
N GLY A 68 -22.57 -0.56 -7.02
CA GLY A 68 -21.89 -1.81 -7.35
C GLY A 68 -20.75 -1.66 -8.36
N ILE A 69 -20.32 -0.42 -8.65
CA ILE A 69 -19.28 -0.13 -9.64
C ILE A 69 -17.90 -0.15 -8.97
N TYR A 70 -16.96 -0.80 -9.63
CA TYR A 70 -15.56 -0.80 -9.22
C TYR A 70 -14.92 0.59 -9.39
N ARG A 71 -14.37 1.14 -8.30
CA ARG A 71 -13.74 2.47 -8.25
C ARG A 71 -12.22 2.43 -8.05
N GLY A 72 -11.65 1.24 -7.89
CA GLY A 72 -10.22 1.04 -7.65
C GLY A 72 -9.96 0.12 -6.48
N GLN A 73 -8.78 0.22 -5.88
CA GLN A 73 -8.38 -0.61 -4.75
C GLN A 73 -7.93 0.27 -3.57
N ALA A 74 -8.19 -0.23 -2.38
CA ALA A 74 -7.70 0.34 -1.13
C ALA A 74 -6.78 -0.66 -0.42
N ALA A 75 -5.92 -0.14 0.45
CA ALA A 75 -5.07 -0.94 1.31
C ALA A 75 -5.02 -0.34 2.71
N ALA A 76 -5.05 -1.19 3.73
CA ALA A 76 -4.84 -0.81 5.13
C ALA A 76 -3.94 -1.85 5.79
N PHE A 77 -3.04 -1.38 6.66
CA PHE A 77 -2.15 -2.24 7.45
C PHE A 77 -2.45 -2.04 8.93
N ALA A 78 -2.35 -3.13 9.71
CA ALA A 78 -2.63 -3.08 11.14
C ALA A 78 -1.42 -2.60 11.96
N ALA A 79 -0.21 -2.86 11.48
CA ALA A 79 1.01 -2.51 12.19
C ALA A 79 2.13 -2.12 11.23
N TYR A 80 3.10 -1.36 11.74
CA TYR A 80 4.34 -1.08 11.05
C TYR A 80 5.52 -1.03 12.01
N ASP A 81 6.71 -1.30 11.51
CA ASP A 81 7.97 -1.18 12.22
C ASP A 81 8.94 -0.32 11.41
N ASP A 82 9.74 0.50 12.08
CA ASP A 82 10.82 1.22 11.41
C ASP A 82 11.90 0.23 10.97
N VAL A 83 12.41 0.40 9.75
CA VAL A 83 13.55 -0.38 9.27
C VAL A 83 14.81 0.22 9.85
N VAL A 84 15.42 -0.45 10.84
CA VAL A 84 16.75 -0.06 11.35
C VAL A 84 17.79 -0.53 10.34
N GLU A 85 18.31 0.40 9.54
CA GLU A 85 19.48 0.12 8.72
C GLU A 85 20.67 -0.12 9.66
N LYS A 86 21.11 -1.38 9.76
CA LYS A 86 22.39 -1.69 10.41
C LYS A 86 23.47 -1.02 9.57
N GLY A 87 24.03 0.07 10.09
CA GLY A 87 25.22 0.70 9.52
C GLY A 87 26.30 -0.35 9.34
N SER A 88 26.75 -0.50 8.10
CA SER A 88 27.96 -1.23 7.74
C SER A 88 29.21 -0.43 8.08
#